data_AF-A0A0D6TIL2-F1
#
_entry.id   AF-A0A0D6TIL2-F1
#
_cell.length_a   1.000
_cell.length_b   1.000
_cell.length_c   1.000
_cell.angle_alpha   90.00
_cell.angle_beta   90.00
_cell.angle_gamma   90.00
#
_symmetry.space_group_name_H-M   'P 1'
#
loop_
_entity.id
_entity.type
_entity.pdbx_description
1 polymer ?
#
loop_
_entity_poly.entity_id
_entity_poly.type
_entity_poly.pdbx_seq_one_letter_code
_entity_poly.pdbx_strand_id
1 'polypeptide(L)'
;MKTKKLSEMVTSIQLEHTNPSMGPHENIISINLANNSDTEARINQFLNEATINNVMPLGEYILAYRNNDEKRSQKVEAAKNDEENLKKGSSISNLVFYFSDGKTPLKIKDVYRRYTITNFYNDFTKYMVENGLRATNDDQKIKTINPDNR
;
A
#
# COMPACT_ATOMS: atom_id res chain seq x y z
N MET A 1 2.00 -27.23 -10.08
CA MET A 1 1.40 -26.24 -9.16
C MET A 1 0.68 -25.21 -10.01
N LYS A 2 -0.62 -24.95 -9.77
CA LYS A 2 -1.31 -23.85 -10.46
C LYS A 2 -0.82 -22.54 -9.84
N THR A 3 -0.23 -21.66 -10.65
CA THR A 3 0.17 -20.32 -10.22
C THR A 3 -1.11 -19.57 -9.87
N LYS A 4 -1.32 -19.27 -8.58
CA LYS A 4 -2.44 -18.45 -8.12
C LYS A 4 -2.37 -17.11 -8.87
N LYS A 5 -3.49 -16.61 -9.37
CA LYS A 5 -3.48 -15.28 -10.00
C LYS A 5 -3.07 -14.26 -8.93
N LEU A 6 -2.32 -13.24 -9.33
CA LEU A 6 -1.87 -12.18 -8.43
C LEU A 6 -3.03 -11.51 -7.68
N SER A 7 -4.18 -11.42 -8.35
CA SER A 7 -5.47 -10.97 -7.82
C SER A 7 -5.98 -11.82 -6.65
N GLU A 8 -5.92 -13.14 -6.78
CA GLU A 8 -6.36 -14.12 -5.77
C GLU A 8 -5.40 -14.18 -4.56
N MET A 9 -4.25 -13.53 -4.68
CA MET A 9 -3.24 -13.46 -3.62
C MET A 9 -3.45 -12.22 -2.74
N VAL A 10 -3.73 -11.06 -3.35
CA VAL A 10 -3.95 -9.79 -2.64
C VAL A 10 -5.38 -9.73 -2.11
N THR A 11 -5.54 -9.62 -0.79
CA THR A 11 -6.86 -9.54 -0.13
C THR A 11 -7.33 -8.11 0.08
N SER A 12 -6.40 -7.18 0.30
CA SER A 12 -6.69 -5.75 0.33
C SER A 12 -5.44 -4.93 0.05
N ILE A 13 -5.68 -3.68 -0.35
CA ILE A 13 -4.65 -2.67 -0.53
C ILE A 13 -5.00 -1.51 0.39
N GLN A 14 -4.04 -1.09 1.22
CA GLN A 14 -4.21 0.05 2.11
C GLN A 14 -3.27 1.18 1.70
N LEU A 15 -3.84 2.38 1.58
CA LEU A 15 -3.10 3.61 1.47
C LEU A 15 -3.10 4.28 2.84
N GLU A 16 -1.94 4.30 3.49
CA GLU A 16 -1.70 5.13 4.68
C GLU A 16 -1.20 6.49 4.22
N HIS A 17 -1.72 7.56 4.81
CA HIS A 17 -1.26 8.92 4.61
C HIS A 17 -1.08 9.60 5.96
N THR A 18 0.12 10.10 6.22
CA THR A 18 0.40 10.92 7.40
C THR A 18 0.16 12.38 7.06
N ASN A 19 -0.46 13.08 8.00
CA ASN A 19 -0.60 14.53 7.89
C ASN A 19 0.78 15.19 8.00
N PRO A 20 0.99 16.37 7.39
CA PRO A 20 2.10 17.27 7.70
C PRO A 20 2.28 17.45 9.22
N SER A 21 3.28 16.80 9.82
CA SER A 21 3.52 16.88 11.26
C SER A 21 4.15 18.22 11.63
N MET A 22 3.44 19.04 12.40
CA MET A 22 3.96 20.27 13.02
C MET A 22 4.09 20.16 14.56
N GLY A 23 3.91 18.97 15.15
CA GLY A 23 3.88 18.76 16.60
C GLY A 23 3.61 17.30 17.00
N PRO A 24 3.39 17.00 18.30
CA PRO A 24 3.34 15.62 18.84
C PRO A 24 2.11 14.78 18.43
N HIS A 25 1.23 15.32 17.58
CA HIS A 25 0.00 14.66 17.15
C HIS A 25 0.07 14.35 15.65
N GLU A 26 0.69 13.21 15.31
CA GLU A 26 0.62 12.66 13.95
C GLU A 26 -0.68 11.87 13.80
N ASN A 27 -1.59 12.42 12.99
CA ASN A 27 -2.75 11.67 12.53
C ASN A 27 -2.35 10.87 11.29
N ILE A 28 -2.68 9.59 11.29
CA ILE A 28 -2.60 8.73 10.12
C ILE A 28 -4.02 8.52 9.64
N ILE A 29 -4.24 8.83 8.37
CA ILE A 29 -5.46 8.50 7.64
C ILE A 29 -5.13 7.27 6.81
N SER A 30 -5.93 6.23 6.98
CA SER A 30 -5.81 5.01 6.20
C SER A 30 -7.04 4.80 5.36
N ILE A 31 -6.85 4.39 4.11
CA ILE A 31 -7.91 4.00 3.18
C ILE A 31 -7.65 2.56 2.80
N ASN A 32 -8.56 1.66 3.14
CA ASN A 32 -8.45 0.23 2.84
C ASN A 32 -9.43 -0.17 1.74
N LEU A 33 -8.89 -0.60 0.61
CA LEU A 33 -9.65 -1.17 -0.50
C LEU A 33 -9.60 -2.69 -0.40
N ALA A 34 -10.69 -3.32 0.02
CA ALA A 34 -10.81 -4.77 0.03
C ALA A 34 -10.91 -5.29 -1.41
N ASN A 35 -10.33 -6.46 -1.68
CA ASN A 35 -10.47 -7.16 -2.95
C ASN A 35 -11.73 -8.04 -2.91
N ASN A 36 -12.79 -7.61 -3.59
CA ASN A 36 -14.09 -8.28 -3.68
C ASN A 36 -14.66 -8.15 -5.10
N SER A 37 -15.88 -8.65 -5.35
CA SER A 37 -16.50 -8.62 -6.68
C SER A 37 -16.57 -7.24 -7.33
N ASP A 38 -16.66 -6.19 -6.53
CA ASP A 38 -16.90 -4.82 -7.01
C ASP A 38 -15.59 -4.10 -7.33
N THR A 39 -14.50 -4.50 -6.67
CA THR A 39 -13.19 -3.83 -6.75
C THR A 39 -12.12 -4.66 -7.47
N GLU A 40 -12.34 -5.97 -7.63
CA GLU A 40 -11.35 -6.92 -8.15
C GLU A 40 -10.82 -6.49 -9.52
N ALA A 41 -11.71 -6.15 -10.45
CA ALA A 41 -11.29 -5.76 -11.81
C ALA A 41 -10.31 -4.58 -11.77
N ARG A 42 -10.56 -3.61 -10.90
CA ARG A 42 -9.75 -2.40 -10.78
C ARG A 42 -8.42 -2.65 -10.09
N ILE A 43 -8.43 -3.47 -9.03
CA ILE A 43 -7.20 -3.93 -8.37
C ILE A 43 -6.33 -4.70 -9.37
N ASN A 44 -6.93 -5.59 -10.16
CA ASN A 44 -6.22 -6.41 -11.14
C ASN A 44 -5.60 -5.56 -12.23
N GLN A 45 -6.34 -4.58 -12.74
CA GLN A 45 -5.82 -3.61 -13.69
C GLN A 45 -4.60 -2.89 -13.11
N PHE A 46 -4.71 -2.33 -11.91
CA PHE A 46 -3.61 -1.63 -11.26
C PHE A 46 -2.38 -2.52 -11.07
N LEU A 47 -2.55 -3.74 -10.58
CA LEU A 47 -1.45 -4.67 -10.35
C LEU A 47 -0.73 -5.10 -11.65
N ASN A 48 -1.46 -5.18 -12.76
CA ASN A 48 -0.93 -5.63 -14.05
C ASN A 48 -0.33 -4.49 -14.88
N GLU A 49 -0.89 -3.28 -14.81
CA GLU A 49 -0.50 -2.15 -15.66
C GLU A 49 0.50 -1.21 -14.99
N ALA A 50 0.51 -1.14 -13.65
CA ALA A 50 1.45 -0.29 -12.95
C ALA A 50 2.88 -0.85 -13.03
N THR A 51 3.83 0.06 -13.08
CA THR A 51 5.26 -0.18 -12.96
C THR A 51 5.78 0.50 -11.71
N ILE A 52 6.82 -0.06 -11.08
CA ILE A 52 7.49 0.50 -9.91
C ILE A 52 8.90 0.97 -10.26
N ASN A 53 9.21 2.21 -9.89
CA ASN A 53 10.46 2.93 -10.18
C ASN A 53 10.85 2.90 -11.67
N ASN A 54 9.89 2.69 -12.58
CA ASN A 54 10.12 2.42 -14.00
C ASN A 54 11.07 1.22 -14.27
N VAL A 55 11.26 0.34 -13.28
CA VAL A 55 12.18 -0.81 -13.37
C VAL A 55 11.44 -2.06 -13.80
N MET A 56 10.25 -2.31 -13.25
CA MET A 56 9.49 -3.53 -13.53
C MET A 56 8.00 -3.35 -13.26
N PRO A 57 7.14 -4.26 -13.79
CA PRO A 57 5.73 -4.31 -13.42
C PRO A 57 5.55 -4.49 -11.91
N LEU A 58 4.57 -3.80 -11.34
CA LEU A 58 4.23 -3.85 -9.92
C LEU A 58 3.88 -5.28 -9.50
N GLY A 59 3.09 -5.98 -10.32
CA GLY A 59 2.76 -7.37 -10.06
C GLY A 59 3.96 -8.31 -10.00
N GLU A 60 4.97 -8.09 -10.85
CA GLU A 60 6.22 -8.85 -10.79
C GLU A 60 7.02 -8.55 -9.53
N TYR A 61 7.07 -7.29 -9.10
CA TYR A 61 7.72 -6.91 -7.85
C TYR A 61 7.04 -7.56 -6.64
N ILE A 62 5.70 -7.57 -6.62
CA ILE A 62 4.93 -8.24 -5.57
C ILE A 62 5.28 -9.73 -5.56
N LEU A 63 5.27 -10.41 -6.71
CA LEU A 63 5.64 -11.83 -6.78
C LEU A 63 7.08 -12.09 -6.34
N ALA A 64 8.01 -11.23 -6.73
CA ALA A 64 9.41 -11.32 -6.30
C ALA A 64 9.51 -11.23 -4.78
N TYR A 65 8.83 -10.26 -4.15
CA TYR A 65 8.76 -10.15 -2.69
C TYR A 65 8.16 -11.41 -2.05
N ARG A 66 7.06 -11.93 -2.61
CA ARG A 66 6.39 -13.13 -2.08
C ARG A 66 7.23 -14.41 -2.17
N ASN A 67 8.06 -14.49 -3.21
CA ASN A 67 8.91 -15.65 -3.46
C ASN A 67 10.31 -15.50 -2.84
N ASN A 68 10.56 -14.42 -2.08
CA ASN A 68 11.88 -14.06 -1.56
C ASN A 68 12.95 -13.99 -2.67
N ASP A 69 12.57 -13.53 -3.87
CA ASP A 69 13.52 -13.24 -4.95
C ASP A 69 14.21 -11.91 -4.65
N GLU A 70 15.27 -12.01 -3.85
CA GLU A 70 16.07 -10.86 -3.42
C GLU A 70 16.67 -10.11 -4.61
N LYS A 71 17.10 -10.82 -5.65
CA LYS A 71 17.74 -10.22 -6.83
C LYS A 71 16.78 -9.28 -7.55
N ARG A 72 15.52 -9.69 -7.74
CA ARG A 72 14.50 -8.82 -8.35
C ARG A 72 14.09 -7.70 -7.41
N SER A 73 13.92 -7.99 -6.12
CA SER A 73 13.52 -6.98 -5.13
C SER A 73 14.57 -5.88 -4.98
N GLN A 74 15.86 -6.24 -4.97
CA GLN A 74 16.99 -5.32 -4.89
C GLN A 74 17.08 -4.37 -6.09
N LYS A 75 16.67 -4.82 -7.30
CA LYS A 75 16.64 -3.92 -8.46
C LYS A 75 15.70 -2.74 -8.27
N VAL A 76 14.55 -2.98 -7.64
CA VAL A 76 13.58 -1.92 -7.34
C VAL A 76 14.08 -1.03 -6.21
N GLU A 77 14.67 -1.64 -5.17
CA GLU A 77 15.26 -0.90 -4.04
C GLU A 77 16.42 0.00 -4.46
N ALA A 78 17.28 -0.45 -5.38
CA ALA A 78 18.40 0.32 -5.90
C ALA A 78 17.98 1.50 -6.80
N ALA A 79 16.74 1.48 -7.30
CA ALA A 79 16.18 2.51 -8.16
C ALA A 79 15.23 3.46 -7.44
N LYS A 80 15.10 3.35 -6.11
CA LYS A 80 14.33 4.31 -5.33
C LYS A 80 15.06 5.64 -5.25
N ASN A 81 14.32 6.72 -5.10
CA ASN A 81 14.93 8.02 -4.87
C ASN A 81 15.43 8.09 -3.43
N ASP A 82 16.73 8.38 -3.27
CA ASP A 82 17.39 8.60 -1.99
C ASP A 82 17.17 10.04 -1.48
N GLU A 83 16.01 10.66 -1.74
CA GLU A 83 15.65 11.89 -1.03
C GLU A 83 15.47 11.56 0.47
N GLU A 84 16.56 11.68 1.22
CA GLU A 84 16.66 11.38 2.64
C GLU A 84 15.94 12.42 3.51
N ASN A 85 15.70 13.61 2.99
CA ASN A 85 15.24 14.74 3.80
C ASN A 85 13.72 14.90 3.72
N LEU A 86 13.03 14.18 4.60
CA LEU A 86 11.71 14.58 5.09
C LEU A 86 11.81 16.01 5.64
N LYS A 87 11.33 17.00 4.88
CA LYS A 87 11.20 18.37 5.42
C LYS A 87 10.18 18.34 6.56
N LYS A 88 10.40 19.16 7.59
CA LYS A 88 9.43 19.36 8.66
C LYS A 88 8.07 19.75 8.05
N GLY A 89 6.99 19.07 8.44
CA GLY A 89 5.68 19.26 7.82
C GLY A 89 5.48 18.54 6.47
N SER A 90 6.34 17.60 6.08
CA SER A 90 6.05 16.73 4.92
C SER A 90 5.17 15.53 5.33
N SER A 91 4.28 15.14 4.43
CA SER A 91 3.51 13.90 4.53
C SER A 91 4.32 12.68 4.09
N ILE A 92 3.99 11.53 4.63
CA ILE A 92 4.43 10.21 4.17
C ILE A 92 3.18 9.48 3.73
N SER A 93 3.22 8.87 2.54
CA SER A 93 2.17 7.90 2.19
C SER A 93 2.77 6.54 1.91
N ASN A 94 2.21 5.52 2.51
CA ASN A 94 2.64 4.14 2.31
C ASN A 94 1.56 3.36 1.60
N LEU A 95 1.96 2.48 0.68
CA LEU A 95 1.07 1.53 0.05
C LEU A 95 1.35 0.14 0.62
N VAL A 96 0.33 -0.48 1.21
CA VAL A 96 0.43 -1.77 1.89
C VAL A 96 -0.45 -2.78 1.17
N PHE A 97 0.13 -3.93 0.81
CA PHE A 97 -0.58 -5.04 0.19
C PHE A 97 -0.72 -6.17 1.21
N TYR A 98 -1.96 -6.52 1.53
CA TYR A 98 -2.30 -7.64 2.38
C TYR A 98 -2.54 -8.89 1.54
N PHE A 99 -2.12 -10.04 2.05
CA PHE A 99 -2.14 -11.30 1.31
C PHE A 99 -3.01 -12.35 1.99
N SER A 100 -3.62 -13.22 1.18
CA SER A 100 -4.52 -14.30 1.62
C SER A 100 -3.82 -15.40 2.42
N ASP A 101 -2.50 -15.52 2.34
CA ASP A 101 -1.73 -16.55 3.03
C ASP A 101 -1.31 -16.15 4.45
N GLY A 102 -1.77 -14.99 4.94
CA GLY A 102 -1.54 -14.53 6.31
C GLY A 102 -0.10 -14.14 6.64
N LYS A 103 0.83 -14.18 5.68
CA LYS A 103 2.21 -13.73 5.93
C LYS A 103 2.30 -12.20 5.93
N THR A 104 3.49 -11.70 6.25
CA THR A 104 3.82 -10.28 6.31
C THR A 104 3.33 -9.51 5.08
N PRO A 105 2.60 -8.39 5.26
CA PRO A 105 2.22 -7.50 4.18
C PRO A 105 3.43 -6.88 3.49
N LEU A 106 3.32 -6.61 2.20
CA LEU A 106 4.32 -5.81 1.49
C LEU A 106 4.00 -4.34 1.74
N LYS A 107 4.94 -3.60 2.33
CA LYS A 107 4.82 -2.17 2.56
C LYS A 107 5.81 -1.40 1.68
N ILE A 108 5.29 -0.70 0.68
CA ILE A 108 6.06 0.26 -0.12
C ILE A 108 5.99 1.60 0.59
N LYS A 109 7.13 2.07 1.11
CA LYS A 109 7.20 3.24 1.97
C LYS A 109 7.39 4.51 1.16
N ASP A 110 6.59 5.52 1.45
CA ASP A 110 6.72 6.84 0.82
C ASP A 110 6.59 6.79 -0.72
N VAL A 111 5.46 6.25 -1.18
CA VAL A 111 5.12 6.10 -2.60
C VAL A 111 4.89 7.42 -3.32
N TYR A 112 5.15 8.57 -2.67
CA TYR A 112 5.07 9.92 -3.25
C TYR A 112 6.45 10.53 -3.53
N ARG A 113 7.52 9.98 -2.92
CA ARG A 113 8.87 10.54 -3.02
C ARG A 113 9.91 9.49 -3.32
N ARG A 114 9.91 8.39 -2.57
CA ARG A 114 10.92 7.34 -2.67
C ARG A 114 10.64 6.36 -3.80
N TYR A 115 9.37 5.98 -3.96
CA TYR A 115 8.96 5.09 -5.03
C TYR A 115 8.04 5.82 -6.00
N THR A 116 8.24 5.56 -7.29
CA THR A 116 7.33 6.00 -8.34
C THR A 116 6.51 4.80 -8.80
N ILE A 117 5.18 4.87 -8.64
CA ILE A 117 4.27 3.85 -9.16
C ILE A 117 3.41 4.49 -10.26
N THR A 118 3.49 3.98 -11.48
CA THR A 118 2.68 4.50 -12.59
C THR A 118 1.20 4.17 -12.38
N ASN A 119 0.32 5.02 -12.92
CA ASN A 119 -1.15 4.92 -12.76
C ASN A 119 -1.65 4.95 -11.31
N PHE A 120 -0.78 5.26 -10.34
CA PHE A 120 -1.14 5.31 -8.94
C PHE A 120 -1.84 6.62 -8.56
N TYR A 121 -1.20 7.77 -8.77
CA TYR A 121 -1.65 9.04 -8.18
C TYR A 121 -2.98 9.58 -8.69
N ASN A 122 -3.16 9.69 -10.00
CA ASN A 122 -4.34 10.36 -10.56
C ASN A 122 -5.56 9.44 -10.69
N ASP A 123 -5.35 8.13 -10.58
CA ASP A 123 -6.33 7.17 -11.03
C ASP A 123 -6.62 6.13 -9.93
N PHE A 124 -5.63 5.33 -9.53
CA PHE A 124 -5.85 4.32 -8.50
C PHE A 124 -6.10 4.91 -7.10
N THR A 125 -5.37 5.96 -6.69
CA THR A 125 -5.61 6.63 -5.40
C THR A 125 -7.00 7.23 -5.33
N LYS A 126 -7.47 7.87 -6.41
CA LYS A 126 -8.83 8.42 -6.47
C LYS A 126 -9.87 7.31 -6.30
N TYR A 127 -9.70 6.21 -7.02
CA TYR A 127 -10.58 5.04 -6.89
C TYR A 127 -10.58 4.48 -5.45
N MET A 128 -9.41 4.40 -4.79
CA MET A 128 -9.33 3.98 -3.39
C MET A 128 -10.08 4.93 -2.46
N VAL A 129 -10.00 6.24 -2.66
CA VAL A 129 -10.72 7.23 -1.84
C VAL A 129 -12.24 7.09 -2.00
N GLU A 130 -12.71 6.81 -3.22
CA GLU A 130 -14.13 6.69 -3.54
C GLU A 130 -14.75 5.36 -3.10
N ASN A 131 -13.98 4.27 -3.13
CA ASN A 131 -14.49 2.90 -2.94
C ASN A 131 -13.92 2.19 -1.70
N GLY A 132 -12.92 2.80 -1.04
CA GLY A 132 -12.24 2.23 0.12
C GLY A 132 -12.85 2.67 1.44
N LEU A 133 -12.61 1.86 2.47
CA LEU A 133 -12.98 2.19 3.84
C LEU A 133 -11.95 3.12 4.46
N ARG A 134 -12.37 4.33 4.84
CA ARG A 134 -11.53 5.31 5.53
C ARG A 134 -11.51 5.04 7.03
N ALA A 135 -10.33 5.08 7.63
CA ALA A 135 -10.11 5.00 9.07
C ALA A 135 -9.04 6.01 9.48
N THR A 136 -9.12 6.46 10.73
CA THR A 136 -8.09 7.26 11.39
C THR A 136 -7.53 6.51 12.60
N ASN A 137 -6.37 6.91 13.09
CA ASN A 137 -5.79 6.32 14.31
C ASN A 137 -6.71 6.44 15.55
N ASP A 138 -7.59 7.44 15.59
CA ASP A 138 -8.57 7.59 16.66
C ASP A 138 -9.69 6.55 16.57
N ASP A 139 -10.07 6.12 15.36
CA ASP A 139 -11.03 5.04 15.14
C ASP A 139 -10.49 3.67 15.60
N GLN A 140 -9.16 3.49 15.59
CA GLN A 140 -8.52 2.26 16.06
C GLN A 140 -8.45 2.17 17.59
N LYS A 141 -8.37 3.30 18.30
CA LYS A 141 -8.39 3.34 19.78
C LYS A 141 -9.76 2.97 20.36
N ILE A 142 -10.85 3.29 19.66
CA ILE A 142 -12.22 3.01 20.14
C ILE A 142 -12.50 1.49 20.17
N LYS A 143 -11.84 0.68 19.33
CA LYS A 143 -12.01 -0.79 19.33
C LYS A 143 -11.26 -1.53 20.43
N THR A 144 -10.34 -0.88 21.14
CA THR A 144 -9.54 -1.51 22.22
C THR A 144 -10.10 -1.24 23.62
N ILE A 145 -11.15 -0.42 23.73
CA ILE A 145 -11.79 -0.04 25.00
C ILE A 145 -13.22 -0.58 25.04
N ASN A 146 -13.39 -1.91 25.00
CA ASN A 146 -14.42 -2.65 25.75
C ASN A 146 -14.43 -4.14 25.41
N PRO A 147 -13.89 -4.98 26.30
CA PRO A 147 -14.42 -6.33 26.52
C PRO A 147 -15.18 -6.49 27.84
N ASP A 148 -15.12 -5.54 28.78
CA ASP A 148 -15.66 -5.71 30.14
C ASP A 148 -16.70 -4.64 30.53
N ASN A 149 -17.85 -4.68 29.88
CA ASN A 149 -19.10 -4.31 30.53
C ASN A 149 -19.96 -5.58 30.64
N ARG A 150 -19.67 -6.38 31.67
CA ARG A 150 -20.63 -7.29 32.30
C ARG A 150 -21.21 -6.62 33.52
#